data_AF-A0A9D4HBX2-F1
#
_entry.id   AF-A0A9D4HBX2-F1
#
_cell.length_a   1.000
_cell.length_b   1.000
_cell.length_c   1.000
_cell.angle_alpha   90.00
_cell.angle_beta   90.00
_cell.angle_gamma   90.00
#
_symmetry.space_group_name_H-M   'P 1'
#
loop_
_entity.id
_entity.type
_entity.pdbx_description
1 polymer ?
#
loop_
_entity_poly.entity_id
_entity_poly.type
_entity_poly.pdbx_seq_one_letter_code
_entity_poly.pdbx_strand_id
1 'polypeptide(L)'
;MKLLLTGLLAVMLVWGPQTRAQKDTSAGCRERATCSKHEHDQIRLRLMHGTNCTSFCHCATLATHDDATVTYHWVRQNCSLGTQFDSSKGVCNHVGHFVCEH
;
A
#
# COMPACT_ATOMS: atom_id res chain seq x y z
N MET A 1 -68.22 15.67 -9.04
CA MET A 1 -68.26 15.95 -7.59
C MET A 1 -66.99 15.40 -6.97
N LYS A 2 -66.32 16.23 -6.14
CA LYS A 2 -65.37 15.92 -5.04
C LYS A 2 -64.27 14.86 -5.31
N LEU A 3 -63.01 15.26 -5.55
CA LEU A 3 -61.96 15.58 -4.56
C LEU A 3 -61.78 14.51 -3.47
N LEU A 4 -60.60 13.88 -3.46
CA LEU A 4 -59.69 13.62 -2.33
C LEU A 4 -58.48 12.82 -2.90
N LEU A 5 -57.32 13.42 -3.19
CA LEU A 5 -56.17 13.77 -2.33
C LEU A 5 -55.40 12.58 -1.72
N THR A 6 -54.09 12.83 -1.57
CA THR A 6 -53.01 12.00 -1.03
C THR A 6 -52.47 10.95 -2.01
N GLY A 7 -51.20 10.93 -2.39
CA GLY A 7 -50.00 11.55 -1.85
C GLY A 7 -48.93 10.48 -1.85
N LEU A 8 -47.93 10.59 -2.72
CA LEU A 8 -46.69 9.82 -2.62
C LEU A 8 -45.59 10.61 -3.33
N LEU A 9 -44.88 11.36 -2.50
CA LEU A 9 -43.53 11.86 -2.76
C LEU A 9 -42.64 10.63 -2.98
N ALA A 10 -42.46 10.21 -4.23
CA ALA A 10 -41.43 9.25 -4.59
C ALA A 10 -40.10 10.01 -4.72
N VAL A 11 -39.32 9.87 -3.66
CA VAL A 11 -37.93 10.25 -3.47
C VAL A 11 -37.14 10.18 -4.79
N MET A 12 -36.59 11.32 -5.18
CA MET A 12 -35.54 11.42 -6.20
C MET A 12 -34.33 10.63 -5.70
N LEU A 13 -34.22 9.36 -6.08
CA LEU A 13 -32.98 8.59 -5.95
C LEU A 13 -32.01 9.13 -7.00
N VAL A 14 -31.28 10.16 -6.59
CA VAL A 14 -30.08 10.66 -7.26
C VAL A 14 -29.12 9.48 -7.40
N TRP A 15 -29.01 8.92 -8.61
CA TRP A 15 -27.86 8.14 -9.01
C TRP A 15 -26.64 9.06 -9.02
N GLY A 16 -26.00 9.15 -7.86
CA GLY A 16 -24.67 9.73 -7.76
C GLY A 16 -23.70 8.90 -8.59
N PRO A 17 -22.76 9.53 -9.32
CA PRO A 17 -21.75 8.80 -10.05
C PRO A 17 -20.96 7.95 -9.07
N GLN A 18 -20.95 6.65 -9.36
CA GLN A 18 -20.17 5.65 -8.66
C GLN A 18 -18.73 6.13 -8.55
N THR A 19 -18.34 6.58 -7.36
CA THR A 19 -16.95 6.86 -7.03
C THR A 19 -16.20 5.58 -7.31
N ARG A 20 -15.43 5.56 -8.41
CA ARG A 20 -14.32 4.62 -8.57
C ARG A 20 -13.60 4.63 -7.23
N ALA A 21 -13.66 3.50 -6.52
CA ALA A 21 -12.60 3.17 -5.60
C ALA A 21 -11.35 3.13 -6.48
N GLN A 22 -10.66 4.27 -6.58
CA GLN A 22 -9.28 4.31 -7.01
C GLN A 22 -8.59 3.27 -6.14
N LYS A 23 -8.21 2.16 -6.80
CA LYS A 23 -7.22 1.23 -6.30
C LYS A 23 -5.96 2.06 -6.17
N ASP A 24 -5.83 2.76 -5.05
CA ASP A 24 -4.73 3.66 -4.76
C ASP A 24 -3.46 2.84 -4.93
N THR A 25 -2.81 3.05 -6.07
CA THR A 25 -1.56 2.41 -6.47
C THR A 25 -0.40 3.18 -5.84
N SER A 26 -0.62 3.67 -4.61
CA SER A 26 0.34 4.33 -3.74
C SER A 26 0.58 3.42 -2.53
N ALA A 27 0.89 2.16 -2.83
CA ALA A 27 1.41 1.16 -1.90
C ALA A 27 2.88 1.46 -1.50
N GLY A 28 3.18 2.70 -1.13
CA GLY A 28 4.38 2.97 -0.33
C GLY A 28 4.18 2.30 1.03
N CYS A 29 5.23 1.71 1.62
CA CYS A 29 5.17 0.95 2.88
C CYS A 29 4.25 1.66 3.86
N ARG A 30 2.98 1.21 3.95
CA ARG A 30 2.03 1.87 4.82
C ARG A 30 2.63 1.66 6.20
N GLU A 31 2.87 2.73 6.95
CA GLU A 31 3.57 2.66 8.24
C GLU A 31 2.90 1.72 9.27
N ARG A 32 1.70 1.19 8.94
CA ARG A 32 0.98 0.17 9.70
C ARG A 32 0.51 -1.02 8.87
N ALA A 33 1.07 -1.22 7.68
CA ALA A 33 0.79 -2.43 6.91
C ALA A 33 1.50 -3.59 7.60
N THR A 34 0.72 -4.56 8.08
CA THR A 34 1.25 -5.80 8.63
C THR A 34 1.81 -6.68 7.52
N CYS A 35 2.81 -7.47 7.87
CA CYS A 35 3.29 -8.57 7.07
C CYS A 35 3.20 -9.87 7.85
N SER A 36 3.29 -11.00 7.12
CA SER A 36 3.27 -12.33 7.72
C SER A 36 4.68 -12.74 8.17
N LYS A 37 4.73 -13.71 9.10
CA LYS A 37 5.98 -14.39 9.47
C LYS A 37 6.71 -14.96 8.25
N HIS A 38 5.97 -15.49 7.29
CA HIS A 38 6.55 -16.02 6.05
C HIS A 38 7.28 -14.95 5.23
N GLU A 39 6.70 -13.75 5.12
CA GLU A 39 7.32 -12.63 4.42
C GLU A 39 8.56 -12.10 5.13
N HIS A 40 8.54 -12.09 6.47
CA HIS A 40 9.70 -11.80 7.29
C HIS A 40 10.82 -12.82 7.07
N ASP A 41 10.53 -14.11 7.20
CA ASP A 41 11.53 -15.18 7.14
C ASP A 41 12.13 -15.35 5.74
N GLN A 42 11.39 -15.00 4.69
CA GLN A 42 11.90 -14.99 3.31
C GLN A 42 12.60 -13.68 2.93
N ILE A 43 12.76 -12.72 3.84
CA ILE A 43 13.34 -11.40 3.57
C ILE A 43 12.70 -10.77 2.34
N ARG A 44 11.36 -10.83 2.27
CA ARG A 44 10.63 -10.28 1.12
C ARG A 44 10.83 -8.77 1.11
N LEU A 45 11.29 -8.26 -0.02
CA LEU A 45 11.41 -6.83 -0.28
C LEU A 45 10.31 -6.41 -1.25
N ARG A 46 9.71 -5.24 -1.03
CA ARG A 46 8.71 -4.66 -1.94
C ARG A 46 9.18 -3.33 -2.47
N LEU A 47 9.05 -3.12 -3.78
CA LEU A 47 9.33 -1.82 -4.38
C LEU A 47 8.27 -0.80 -3.93
N MET A 48 8.71 0.41 -3.57
CA MET A 48 7.78 1.51 -3.30
C MET A 48 7.51 2.31 -4.59
N HIS A 49 6.33 2.11 -5.16
CA HIS A 49 5.86 2.91 -6.29
C HIS A 49 5.78 4.40 -5.92
N GLY A 50 6.03 5.27 -6.90
CA GLY A 50 6.01 6.73 -6.72
C GLY A 50 7.23 7.30 -6.00
N THR A 51 8.23 6.48 -5.64
CA THR A 51 9.47 6.95 -5.00
C THR A 51 10.67 6.99 -5.95
N ASN A 52 10.46 6.81 -7.26
CA ASN A 52 11.54 6.63 -8.23
C ASN A 52 12.55 5.55 -7.80
N CYS A 53 12.05 4.49 -7.15
CA CYS A 53 12.82 3.41 -6.55
C CYS A 53 13.89 3.85 -5.53
N THR A 54 13.82 5.07 -5.02
CA THR A 54 14.74 5.55 -3.97
C THR A 54 14.42 4.97 -2.59
N SER A 55 13.34 4.19 -2.49
CA SER A 55 13.00 3.46 -1.28
C SER A 55 12.28 2.15 -1.57
N PHE A 56 12.32 1.24 -0.61
CA PHE A 56 11.70 -0.08 -0.65
C PHE A 56 11.13 -0.44 0.73
N CYS A 57 10.33 -1.50 0.79
CA CYS A 57 9.81 -2.04 2.04
C CYS A 57 10.52 -3.34 2.41
N HIS A 58 10.86 -3.48 3.68
CA HIS A 58 11.31 -4.72 4.28
C HIS A 58 10.35 -5.11 5.41
N CYS A 59 10.01 -6.40 5.51
CA CYS A 59 9.19 -6.90 6.60
C CYS A 59 10.05 -7.08 7.86
N ALA A 60 9.72 -6.39 8.94
CA ALA A 60 10.45 -6.45 10.20
C ALA A 60 9.54 -6.81 11.37
N THR A 61 10.12 -7.42 12.41
CA THR A 61 9.44 -7.61 13.70
C THR A 61 9.00 -6.27 14.27
N LEU A 62 7.72 -6.16 14.61
CA LEU A 62 7.13 -5.01 15.28
C LEU A 62 7.21 -5.17 16.80
N ALA A 63 6.68 -6.29 17.32
CA ALA A 63 6.65 -6.58 18.74
C ALA A 63 6.58 -8.08 19.00
N THR A 64 7.08 -8.48 20.17
CA THR A 64 6.85 -9.80 20.76
C THR A 64 5.92 -9.63 21.95
N HIS A 65 4.87 -10.44 22.00
CA HIS A 65 3.86 -10.41 23.06
C HIS A 65 4.21 -11.39 24.19
N ASP A 66 3.53 -11.27 25.34
CA ASP A 66 3.78 -12.10 26.53
C ASP A 66 3.50 -13.59 26.31
N ASP A 67 2.64 -13.91 25.34
CA ASP A 67 2.34 -15.28 24.90
C ASP A 67 3.37 -15.84 23.89
N ALA A 68 4.50 -15.13 23.72
CA ALA A 68 5.55 -15.40 22.75
C ALA A 68 5.14 -15.32 21.27
N THR A 69 3.96 -14.77 20.96
CA THR A 69 3.60 -14.46 19.58
C THR A 69 4.35 -13.21 19.09
N VAL A 70 4.67 -13.18 17.79
CA VAL A 70 5.41 -12.08 17.16
C VAL A 70 4.55 -11.43 16.09
N THR A 71 4.45 -10.10 16.13
CA THR A 71 3.82 -9.29 15.08
C THR A 71 4.87 -8.71 14.16
N TYR A 72 4.54 -8.60 12.86
CA TYR A 72 5.44 -8.11 11.83
C TYR A 72 4.80 -6.99 11.03
N HIS A 73 5.62 -6.07 10.53
CA HIS A 73 5.17 -4.90 9.76
C HIS A 73 6.14 -4.53 8.64
N TRP A 74 5.62 -3.87 7.61
CA TRP A 74 6.41 -3.31 6.52
C TRP A 74 7.08 -2.01 6.96
N VAL A 75 8.41 -2.00 6.94
CA VAL A 75 9.23 -0.83 7.25
C VAL A 75 9.80 -0.26 5.96
N ARG A 76 9.67 1.06 5.79
CA ARG A 76 10.33 1.79 4.71
C ARG A 76 11.84 1.83 4.95
N GLN A 77 12.59 1.49 3.91
CA GLN A 77 14.02 1.64 3.82
C GLN A 77 14.35 2.57 2.67
N ASN A 78 15.20 3.55 2.92
CA ASN A 78 15.66 4.46 1.88
C ASN A 78 16.98 3.95 1.30
N CYS A 79 17.11 4.01 -0.01
CA CYS A 79 18.39 3.83 -0.68
C CYS A 79 19.28 5.05 -0.46
N SER A 80 20.59 4.84 -0.45
CA SER A 80 21.57 5.94 -0.39
C SER A 80 21.44 6.87 -1.59
N LEU A 81 21.88 8.12 -1.44
CA LEU A 81 21.88 9.09 -2.55
C LEU A 81 22.65 8.53 -3.76
N GLY A 82 22.09 8.72 -4.96
CA GLY A 82 22.66 8.19 -6.20
C GLY A 82 22.47 6.68 -6.39
N THR A 83 21.57 6.05 -5.62
CA THR A 83 21.21 4.64 -5.81
C THR A 83 19.69 4.45 -5.91
N GLN A 84 19.27 3.40 -6.60
CA GLN A 84 17.89 2.98 -6.79
C GLN A 84 17.74 1.50 -6.44
N PHE A 85 16.59 1.12 -5.89
CA PHE A 85 16.29 -0.25 -5.51
C PHE A 85 16.09 -1.14 -6.75
N ASP A 86 16.98 -2.11 -6.91
CA ASP A 86 16.91 -3.18 -7.89
C ASP A 86 16.19 -4.37 -7.26
N SER A 87 14.88 -4.49 -7.53
CA SER A 87 14.05 -5.57 -6.99
C SER A 87 14.46 -6.97 -7.46
N SER A 88 15.16 -7.07 -8.60
CA SER A 88 15.64 -8.36 -9.12
C SER A 88 16.81 -8.91 -8.30
N LYS A 89 17.64 -8.01 -7.75
CA LYS A 89 18.79 -8.35 -6.91
C LYS A 89 18.54 -8.16 -5.42
N GLY A 90 17.48 -7.43 -5.05
CA GLY A 90 17.17 -7.09 -3.67
C GLY A 90 18.16 -6.11 -3.04
N VAL A 91 18.76 -5.21 -3.83
CA VAL A 91 19.78 -4.25 -3.36
C VAL A 91 19.56 -2.86 -3.95
N CYS A 92 20.09 -1.83 -3.29
CA CYS A 92 20.19 -0.50 -3.90
C CYS A 92 21.41 -0.45 -4.82
N ASN A 93 21.20 -0.24 -6.12
CA ASN A 93 22.23 -0.18 -7.14
C ASN A 93 22.45 1.25 -7.63
N HIS A 94 23.66 1.57 -8.09
CA HIS A 94 23.98 2.91 -8.58
C HIS A 94 23.22 3.23 -9.88
N VAL A 95 22.68 4.45 -9.95
CA VAL A 95 21.90 4.93 -11.11
C VAL A 95 22.67 4.94 -12.43
N GLY A 96 24.01 4.96 -12.39
CA GLY A 96 24.84 4.87 -13.60
C GLY A 96 24.83 3.49 -14.27
N HIS A 97 24.48 2.43 -13.52
CA HIS A 97 24.52 1.04 -14.00
C HIS A 97 23.14 0.40 -14.07
N PHE A 98 22.14 1.00 -13.41
CA PHE A 98 20.79 0.47 -13.30
C PHE A 98 19.81 1.62 -13.16
N VAL A 99 18.76 1.59 -13.97
CA VAL A 99 17.59 2.45 -13.84
C VAL A 99 16.41 1.53 -13.63
N CYS A 100 15.66 1.75 -12.56
CA CYS A 100 14.48 0.94 -12.33
C CYS A 100 13.37 1.28 -13.32
N GLU A 101 12.69 0.24 -13.81
CA GLU A 101 11.51 0.38 -14.65
C GLU A 101 10.27 0.36 -13.75
N HIS A 102 9.37 1.33 -13.94
CA HIS A 102 8.19 1.56 -13.10
C HIS A 102 6.92 0.95 -13.66
#